data_AF-A0A7Y9JNJ6-F1
#
_entry.id   AF-A0A7Y9JNJ6-F1
#
_cell.length_a   1.000
_cell.length_b   1.000
_cell.length_c   1.000
_cell.angle_alpha   90.00
_cell.angle_beta   90.00
_cell.angle_gamma   90.00
#
_symmetry.space_group_name_H-M   'P 1'
#
loop_
_entity.id
_entity.type
_entity.pdbx_description
1 polymer ?
#
loop_
_entity_poly.entity_id
_entity_poly.type
_entity_poly.pdbx_seq_one_letter_code
_entity_poly.pdbx_strand_id
1 'polypeptide(L)'
;MNDSKNGDVANSASDAEGTGNDWVPTATAKKKATTFRWIAVLLWVIAIALEVVAIFWLLRQREFVGEDGKLVRNPESGLLETENATAQFPQWAFITLLVFLVVIAILAITGSVLWKKANRLDPARRSETVRFFVQNQLGAIIAIIAFLPLVILIFLNKDMDKGQKTTAGIIGIVLAAAAVALGIDYNPASVEQYTADQSTVIQLLGEDQVVWVDGGSVYHVCEEVSDIQTGSDKRVGTTAEAIEAGKSRLTLKFASEMRACGLAIPANASEIEDALRDIQAGNTDTRLPAPEWADPADAPIKVEDAVPAT
;
A
#
# COMPACT_ATOMS: atom_id res chain seq x y z
N MET A 1 -14.54 -8.98 57.19
CA MET A 1 -13.63 -7.90 56.76
C MET A 1 -12.46 -8.52 56.01
N ASN A 2 -12.32 -8.13 54.75
CA ASN A 2 -11.17 -8.24 53.84
C ASN A 2 -10.74 -9.61 53.33
N ASP A 3 -11.30 -9.94 52.16
CA ASP A 3 -10.57 -10.44 50.99
C ASP A 3 -9.30 -9.63 50.71
N SER A 4 -8.22 -10.30 50.31
CA SER A 4 -7.39 -9.91 49.14
C SER A 4 -6.19 -10.86 49.01
N LYS A 5 -6.09 -11.51 47.83
CA LYS A 5 -4.90 -11.62 46.95
C LYS A 5 -4.84 -12.99 46.27
N ASN A 6 -5.53 -13.10 45.13
CA ASN A 6 -5.08 -13.96 44.05
C ASN A 6 -4.76 -13.03 42.86
N GLY A 7 -3.48 -12.96 42.51
CA GLY A 7 -2.96 -12.05 41.51
C GLY A 7 -3.31 -12.48 40.09
N ASP A 8 -3.90 -11.54 39.36
CA ASP A 8 -3.51 -11.14 38.00
C ASP A 8 -3.21 -12.25 36.99
N VAL A 9 -4.28 -12.90 36.52
CA VAL A 9 -4.36 -13.42 35.14
C VAL A 9 -5.68 -12.96 34.55
N ALA A 10 -5.77 -11.66 34.26
CA ALA A 10 -6.80 -11.09 33.40
C ALA A 10 -6.28 -9.76 32.87
N ASN A 11 -5.89 -9.70 31.60
CA ASN A 11 -6.56 -8.85 30.62
C ASN A 11 -5.84 -8.96 29.25
N SER A 12 -6.24 -9.93 28.44
CA SER A 12 -5.99 -9.94 26.99
C SER A 12 -7.19 -10.58 26.29
N ALA A 13 -8.36 -10.02 26.55
CA ALA A 13 -9.61 -10.39 25.89
C ALA A 13 -10.49 -9.15 25.80
N SER A 14 -10.01 -8.14 25.11
CA SER A 14 -10.82 -7.00 24.68
C SER A 14 -10.25 -6.51 23.36
N ASP A 15 -10.56 -7.22 22.27
CA ASP A 15 -10.42 -6.75 20.88
C ASP A 15 -11.12 -7.76 19.92
N ALA A 16 -12.25 -8.31 20.35
CA ALA A 16 -13.10 -9.17 19.53
C ALA A 16 -14.56 -8.69 19.63
N GLU A 17 -14.80 -7.47 19.17
CA GLU A 17 -16.15 -7.04 18.77
C GLU A 17 -16.11 -6.66 17.29
N GLY A 18 -15.94 -7.68 16.45
CA GLY A 18 -16.58 -7.70 15.14
C GLY A 18 -17.86 -8.51 15.33
N THR A 19 -18.99 -8.00 14.86
CA THR A 19 -20.19 -8.81 14.64
C THR A 19 -19.76 -10.10 13.93
N GLY A 20 -20.19 -11.27 14.41
CA GLY A 20 -19.62 -12.60 14.08
C GLY A 20 -19.62 -13.05 12.60
N ASN A 21 -19.85 -12.15 11.66
CA ASN A 21 -19.92 -12.39 10.22
C ASN A 21 -18.83 -11.65 9.43
N ASP A 22 -17.98 -10.86 10.08
CA ASP A 22 -16.95 -10.07 9.40
C ASP A 22 -15.63 -10.83 9.25
N TRP A 23 -14.98 -10.67 8.10
CA TRP A 23 -13.64 -11.21 7.89
C TRP A 23 -12.64 -10.60 8.88
N VAL A 24 -11.82 -11.47 9.49
CA VAL A 24 -10.79 -11.09 10.45
C VAL A 24 -9.43 -11.62 9.98
N PRO A 25 -8.36 -10.80 10.01
CA PRO A 25 -7.04 -11.27 9.66
C PRO A 25 -6.52 -12.30 10.66
N THR A 26 -5.72 -13.26 10.19
CA THR A 26 -5.01 -14.18 11.08
C THR A 26 -4.11 -13.41 12.06
N ALA A 27 -3.82 -13.98 13.23
CA ALA A 27 -2.92 -13.35 14.20
C ALA A 27 -1.51 -13.08 13.58
N THR A 28 -1.06 -13.97 12.70
CA THR A 28 0.21 -13.82 11.99
C THR A 28 0.15 -12.72 10.94
N ALA A 29 -0.93 -12.63 10.16
CA ALA A 29 -1.16 -11.55 9.20
C ALA A 29 -1.21 -10.19 9.89
N LYS A 30 -1.94 -10.07 11.01
CA LYS A 30 -2.02 -8.86 11.83
C LYS A 30 -0.63 -8.43 12.32
N LYS A 31 0.16 -9.37 12.88
CA LYS A 31 1.53 -9.09 13.33
C LYS A 31 2.46 -8.65 12.19
N LYS A 32 2.39 -9.31 11.04
CA LYS A 32 3.14 -8.94 9.82
C LYS A 32 2.76 -7.53 9.36
N ALA A 33 1.46 -7.22 9.32
CA ALA A 33 0.95 -5.90 8.95
C ALA A 33 1.48 -4.81 9.87
N THR A 34 1.40 -4.99 11.20
CA THR A 34 1.95 -4.05 12.18
C THR A 34 3.46 -3.84 11.97
N THR A 35 4.21 -4.92 11.73
CA THR A 35 5.66 -4.85 11.49
C THR A 35 5.98 -4.04 10.24
N PHE A 36 5.28 -4.30 9.13
CA PHE A 36 5.45 -3.54 7.88
C PHE A 36 5.09 -2.06 8.03
N ARG A 37 4.04 -1.72 8.78
CA ARG A 37 3.69 -0.32 9.07
C ARG A 37 4.81 0.39 9.83
N TRP A 38 5.38 -0.24 10.86
CA TRP A 38 6.48 0.36 11.62
C TRP A 38 7.73 0.57 10.78
N ILE A 39 8.10 -0.41 9.95
CA ILE A 39 9.24 -0.28 9.03
C ILE A 39 8.97 0.83 8.01
N ALA A 40 7.76 0.89 7.44
CA ALA A 40 7.39 1.94 6.49
C ALA A 40 7.49 3.34 7.12
N VAL A 41 6.93 3.52 8.32
CA VAL A 41 7.02 4.78 9.08
C VAL A 41 8.48 5.14 9.37
N LEU A 42 9.32 4.17 9.77
CA LEU A 42 10.74 4.41 10.00
C LEU A 42 11.45 4.90 8.73
N LEU A 43 11.21 4.25 7.59
CA LEU A 43 11.80 4.66 6.30
C LEU A 43 11.36 6.08 5.92
N TRP A 44 10.09 6.42 6.13
CA TRP A 44 9.57 7.76 5.88
C TRP A 44 10.15 8.81 6.81
N VAL A 45 10.31 8.51 8.10
CA VAL A 45 10.97 9.41 9.05
C VAL A 45 12.43 9.66 8.65
N ILE A 46 13.15 8.63 8.20
CA ILE A 46 14.53 8.80 7.68
C ILE A 46 14.53 9.66 6.42
N ALA A 47 13.58 9.46 5.50
CA ALA A 47 13.45 10.26 4.28
C ALA A 47 13.20 11.75 4.61
N ILE A 48 12.28 12.05 5.53
CA ILE A 48 11.99 13.41 5.99
C ILE A 48 13.19 14.00 6.73
N ALA A 49 13.92 13.22 7.53
CA ALA A 49 15.13 13.70 8.18
C ALA A 49 16.21 14.10 7.16
N LEU A 50 16.41 13.30 6.10
CA LEU A 50 17.32 13.65 5.00
C LEU A 50 16.85 14.91 4.26
N GLU A 51 15.55 15.07 4.05
CA GLU A 51 14.96 16.29 3.49
C GLU A 51 15.28 17.52 4.35
N VAL A 52 15.07 17.42 5.67
CA VAL A 52 15.38 18.48 6.63
C VAL A 52 16.88 18.83 6.59
N VAL A 53 17.78 17.84 6.54
CA VAL A 53 19.23 18.08 6.38
C VAL A 53 19.53 18.76 5.05
N ALA A 54 18.88 18.34 3.95
CA ALA A 54 19.03 18.98 2.65
C ALA A 54 18.65 20.47 2.73
N ILE A 55 17.50 20.78 3.32
CA ILE A 55 16.95 22.12 3.39
C ILE A 55 17.77 23.03 4.32
N PHE A 56 18.04 22.59 5.54
CA PHE A 56 18.60 23.47 6.58
C PHE A 56 20.12 23.52 6.59
N TRP A 57 20.78 22.51 6.02
CA TRP A 57 22.25 22.44 5.99
C TRP A 57 22.80 22.46 4.56
N LEU A 58 22.34 21.58 3.68
CA LEU A 58 22.94 21.42 2.36
C LEU A 58 22.67 22.63 1.44
N LEU A 59 21.42 23.10 1.36
CA LEU A 59 21.05 24.25 0.53
C LEU A 59 21.66 25.57 1.02
N ARG A 60 22.27 25.61 2.21
CA ARG A 60 22.94 26.79 2.75
C ARG A 60 24.45 26.84 2.47
N GLN A 61 25.01 25.78 1.87
CA GLN A 61 26.43 25.73 1.52
C GLN A 61 26.74 26.75 0.43
N ARG A 62 27.81 27.52 0.64
CA ARG A 62 28.28 28.54 -0.29
C ARG A 62 29.80 28.47 -0.38
N GLU A 63 30.31 28.66 -1.57
CA GLU A 63 31.73 28.83 -1.86
C GLU A 63 31.91 30.19 -2.54
N PHE A 64 32.91 30.95 -2.12
CA PHE A 64 33.21 32.24 -2.74
C PHE A 64 34.26 32.04 -3.81
N VAL A 65 33.94 32.43 -5.05
CA VAL A 65 34.89 32.40 -6.16
C VAL A 65 35.07 33.80 -6.72
N GLY A 66 36.32 34.13 -7.02
CA GLY A 66 36.76 35.49 -7.35
C GLY A 66 37.61 36.10 -6.23
N GLU A 67 38.38 37.11 -6.57
CA GLU A 67 39.19 37.91 -5.63
C GLU A 67 38.64 39.34 -5.64
N ASP A 68 38.30 39.87 -4.46
CA ASP A 68 37.71 41.20 -4.35
C ASP A 68 38.66 42.27 -4.87
N GLY A 69 38.18 43.10 -5.81
CA GLY A 69 38.94 44.21 -6.36
C GLY A 69 39.88 43.83 -7.51
N LYS A 70 39.79 42.60 -8.03
CA LYS A 70 40.53 42.20 -9.22
C LYS A 70 40.00 42.96 -10.43
N LEU A 71 40.88 43.74 -11.06
CA LEU A 71 40.56 44.48 -12.28
C LEU A 71 40.67 43.55 -13.50
N VAL A 72 39.54 43.19 -14.09
CA VAL A 72 39.48 42.35 -15.28
C VAL A 72 39.07 43.19 -16.48
N ARG A 73 39.72 42.98 -17.62
CA ARG A 73 39.40 43.71 -18.85
C ARG A 73 38.12 43.13 -19.45
N ASN A 74 37.06 43.95 -19.51
CA ASN A 74 35.83 43.58 -20.18
C ASN A 74 36.09 43.46 -21.71
N PRO A 75 35.81 42.31 -22.34
CA PRO A 75 36.09 42.08 -23.75
C PRO A 75 35.23 42.91 -24.71
N GLU A 76 34.09 43.46 -24.27
CA GLU A 76 33.20 44.30 -25.09
C GLU A 76 33.56 45.79 -24.98
N SER A 77 33.83 46.28 -23.77
CA SER A 77 34.14 47.70 -23.53
C SER A 77 35.64 48.01 -23.59
N GLY A 78 36.49 46.99 -23.43
CA GLY A 78 37.94 47.14 -23.30
C GLY A 78 38.39 47.81 -21.99
N LEU A 79 37.46 48.19 -21.11
CA LEU A 79 37.74 48.85 -19.84
C LEU A 79 38.07 47.81 -18.76
N LEU A 80 38.86 48.24 -17.76
CA LEU A 80 39.10 47.45 -16.56
C LEU A 80 37.91 47.63 -15.62
N GLU A 81 37.19 46.55 -15.35
CA GLU A 81 36.08 46.51 -14.41
C GLU A 81 36.50 45.71 -13.17
N THR A 82 36.06 46.16 -12.00
CA THR A 82 36.26 45.42 -10.73
C THR A 82 35.35 44.21 -10.69
N GLU A 83 35.93 43.02 -10.66
CA GLU A 83 35.23 41.78 -10.34
C GLU A 83 35.18 41.63 -8.81
N ASN A 84 33.98 41.39 -8.25
CA ASN A 84 33.79 41.10 -6.84
C ASN A 84 33.65 39.59 -6.64
N ALA A 85 34.05 39.07 -5.48
CA ALA A 85 33.82 37.67 -5.15
C ALA A 85 32.31 37.39 -5.14
N THR A 86 31.90 36.30 -5.79
CA THR A 86 30.50 35.88 -5.83
C THR A 86 30.32 34.61 -5.02
N ALA A 87 29.23 34.53 -4.27
CA ALA A 87 28.82 33.31 -3.60
C ALA A 87 28.18 32.38 -4.64
N GLN A 88 28.70 31.16 -4.74
CA GLN A 88 28.16 30.10 -5.60
C GLN A 88 27.87 28.85 -4.79
N PHE A 89 26.90 28.07 -5.26
CA PHE A 89 26.58 26.78 -4.68
C PHE A 89 27.64 25.73 -5.08
N PRO A 90 28.36 25.14 -4.11
CA PRO A 90 29.52 24.31 -4.41
C PRO A 90 29.13 23.00 -5.09
N GLN A 91 29.97 22.53 -6.03
CA GLN A 91 29.68 21.35 -6.84
C GLN A 91 29.49 20.07 -6.02
N TRP A 92 30.25 19.89 -4.93
CA TRP A 92 30.08 18.73 -4.04
C TRP A 92 28.69 18.73 -3.37
N ALA A 93 28.18 19.90 -3.00
CA ALA A 93 26.87 20.03 -2.38
C ALA A 93 25.75 19.75 -3.40
N PHE A 94 25.97 20.14 -4.66
CA PHE A 94 25.07 19.81 -5.76
C PHE A 94 25.00 18.31 -6.04
N ILE A 95 26.14 17.62 -6.12
CA ILE A 95 26.14 16.16 -6.28
C ILE A 95 25.45 15.48 -5.08
N THR A 96 25.74 15.95 -3.86
CA THR A 96 25.10 15.45 -2.64
C THR A 96 23.58 15.64 -2.67
N LEU A 97 23.11 16.78 -3.19
CA LEU A 97 21.68 17.07 -3.33
C LEU A 97 21.00 16.07 -4.28
N LEU A 98 21.62 15.76 -5.42
CA LEU A 98 21.09 14.77 -6.36
C LEU A 98 21.02 13.38 -5.73
N VAL A 99 22.06 12.99 -4.98
CA VAL A 99 22.07 11.73 -4.23
C VAL A 99 20.96 11.71 -3.19
N PHE A 100 20.76 12.79 -2.43
CA PHE A 100 19.69 12.89 -1.44
C PHE A 100 18.31 12.75 -2.08
N LEU A 101 18.05 13.41 -3.21
CA LEU A 101 16.78 13.28 -3.95
C LEU A 101 16.50 11.81 -4.31
N VAL A 102 17.49 11.09 -4.83
CA VAL A 102 17.34 9.67 -5.20
C VAL A 102 17.14 8.79 -3.97
N VAL A 103 17.90 9.00 -2.90
CA VAL A 103 17.77 8.21 -1.66
C VAL A 103 16.41 8.43 -0.99
N ILE A 104 15.95 9.69 -0.91
CA ILE A 104 14.61 10.04 -0.41
C ILE A 104 13.53 9.34 -1.23
N ALA A 105 13.66 9.32 -2.57
CA ALA A 105 12.72 8.63 -3.45
C ALA A 105 12.63 7.14 -3.13
N ILE A 106 13.78 6.46 -3.02
CA ILE A 106 13.85 5.03 -2.73
C ILE A 106 13.22 4.71 -1.38
N LEU A 107 13.55 5.48 -0.35
CA LEU A 107 12.98 5.30 1.00
C LEU A 107 11.47 5.52 1.01
N ALA A 108 11.00 6.60 0.37
CA ALA A 108 9.57 6.93 0.29
C ALA A 108 8.78 5.85 -0.45
N ILE A 109 9.26 5.41 -1.62
CA ILE A 109 8.62 4.36 -2.43
C ILE A 109 8.62 3.03 -1.68
N THR A 110 9.75 2.64 -1.07
CA THR A 110 9.85 1.38 -0.32
C THR A 110 8.90 1.37 0.87
N GLY A 111 8.83 2.48 1.62
CA GLY A 111 7.86 2.63 2.70
C GLY A 111 6.42 2.49 2.19
N SER A 112 6.07 3.11 1.07
CA SER A 112 4.75 2.99 0.45
C SER A 112 4.41 1.57 -0.01
N VAL A 113 5.38 0.83 -0.57
CA VAL A 113 5.17 -0.58 -0.94
C VAL A 113 4.92 -1.45 0.29
N LEU A 114 5.68 -1.26 1.37
CA LEU A 114 5.47 -1.99 2.62
C LEU A 114 4.14 -1.63 3.27
N TRP A 115 3.74 -0.36 3.22
CA TRP A 115 2.45 0.11 3.72
C TRP A 115 1.28 -0.54 2.99
N LYS A 116 1.33 -0.63 1.65
CA LYS A 116 0.34 -1.35 0.84
C LYS A 116 0.27 -2.83 1.18
N LYS A 117 1.41 -3.48 1.39
CA LYS A 117 1.45 -4.88 1.85
C LYS A 117 0.79 -5.04 3.21
N ALA A 118 1.03 -4.11 4.14
CA ALA A 118 0.36 -4.12 5.43
C ALA A 118 -1.16 -3.94 5.30
N ASN A 119 -1.61 -3.06 4.41
CA ASN A 119 -3.03 -2.81 4.18
C ASN A 119 -3.77 -4.02 3.61
N ARG A 120 -3.11 -4.87 2.81
CA ARG A 120 -3.70 -6.11 2.31
C ARG A 120 -3.84 -7.17 3.41
N LEU A 121 -2.89 -7.19 4.35
CA LEU A 121 -2.91 -8.13 5.47
C LEU A 121 -3.89 -7.72 6.58
N ASP A 122 -4.15 -6.42 6.73
CA ASP A 122 -5.01 -5.85 7.76
C ASP A 122 -5.70 -4.57 7.21
N PRO A 123 -6.72 -4.71 6.33
CA PRO A 123 -7.37 -3.59 5.69
C PRO A 123 -8.29 -2.81 6.64
N ALA A 124 -8.47 -1.53 6.35
CA ALA A 124 -9.55 -0.76 6.98
C ALA A 124 -10.92 -1.14 6.41
N ARG A 125 -11.95 -0.91 7.22
CA ARG A 125 -13.35 -0.91 6.76
C ARG A 125 -13.61 0.30 5.86
N ARG A 126 -14.36 0.12 4.78
CA ARG A 126 -14.81 1.23 3.91
C ARG A 126 -15.82 2.13 4.61
N SER A 127 -16.63 1.56 5.50
CA SER A 127 -17.54 2.34 6.36
C SER A 127 -16.80 3.41 7.19
N GLU A 128 -15.53 3.15 7.54
CA GLU A 128 -14.64 4.12 8.18
C GLU A 128 -13.89 4.97 7.15
N THR A 129 -14.63 5.83 6.43
CA THR A 129 -14.13 6.63 5.30
C THR A 129 -12.80 7.34 5.55
N VAL A 130 -12.63 8.00 6.70
CA VAL A 130 -11.38 8.71 7.03
C VAL A 130 -10.22 7.75 7.22
N ARG A 131 -10.43 6.66 7.98
CA ARG A 131 -9.37 5.67 8.26
C ARG A 131 -9.00 4.94 6.98
N PHE A 132 -9.98 4.57 6.16
CA PHE A 132 -9.80 3.98 4.84
C PHE A 132 -9.04 4.90 3.89
N PHE A 133 -9.42 6.18 3.82
CA PHE A 133 -8.74 7.16 2.98
C PHE A 133 -7.28 7.35 3.40
N VAL A 134 -7.03 7.64 4.67
CA VAL A 134 -5.67 7.87 5.18
C VAL A 134 -4.84 6.62 4.97
N GLN A 135 -5.33 5.45 5.37
CA GLN A 135 -4.59 4.21 5.23
C GLN A 135 -4.20 3.91 3.77
N ASN A 136 -5.06 4.19 2.79
CA ASN A 136 -4.78 3.87 1.39
C ASN A 136 -4.05 4.97 0.61
N GLN A 137 -4.06 6.22 1.10
CA GLN A 137 -3.41 7.36 0.45
C GLN A 137 -2.17 7.87 1.20
N LEU A 138 -1.86 7.34 2.39
CA LEU A 138 -0.76 7.83 3.23
C LEU A 138 0.58 7.84 2.48
N GLY A 139 0.89 6.79 1.72
CA GLY A 139 2.15 6.73 0.95
C GLY A 139 2.32 7.89 -0.03
N ALA A 140 1.24 8.31 -0.68
CA ALA A 140 1.25 9.45 -1.59
C ALA A 140 1.38 10.79 -0.83
N ILE A 141 0.67 10.93 0.30
CA ILE A 141 0.73 12.12 1.16
C ILE A 141 2.16 12.33 1.69
N ILE A 142 2.78 11.28 2.22
CA ILE A 142 4.16 11.37 2.73
C ILE A 142 5.13 11.67 1.59
N ALA A 143 4.95 11.10 0.39
CA ALA A 143 5.78 11.44 -0.76
C ALA A 143 5.70 12.93 -1.12
N ILE A 144 4.52 13.56 -1.06
CA ILE A 144 4.38 15.00 -1.26
C ILE A 144 5.14 15.77 -0.17
N ILE A 145 4.97 15.39 1.09
CA ILE A 145 5.66 16.04 2.22
C ILE A 145 7.18 15.97 2.06
N ALA A 146 7.71 14.82 1.62
CA ALA A 146 9.16 14.58 1.51
C ALA A 146 9.84 15.29 0.32
N PHE A 147 9.07 15.72 -0.69
CA PHE A 147 9.63 16.32 -1.91
C PHE A 147 9.24 17.76 -2.13
N LEU A 148 7.99 18.14 -1.84
CA LEU A 148 7.46 19.44 -2.23
C LEU A 148 8.24 20.61 -1.60
N PRO A 149 8.52 20.63 -0.29
CA PRO A 149 9.30 21.71 0.32
C PRO A 149 10.72 21.81 -0.27
N LEU A 150 11.42 20.68 -0.39
CA LEU A 150 12.77 20.64 -0.96
C LEU A 150 12.82 21.14 -2.41
N VAL A 151 11.91 20.68 -3.26
CA VAL A 151 11.84 21.10 -4.68
C VAL A 151 11.58 22.60 -4.79
N ILE A 152 10.65 23.14 -4.00
CA ILE A 152 10.38 24.59 -3.96
C ILE A 152 11.65 25.35 -3.58
N LEU A 153 12.36 24.90 -2.54
CA LEU A 153 13.55 25.59 -2.05
C LEU A 153 14.75 25.49 -2.99
N ILE A 154 14.84 24.45 -3.83
CA ILE A 154 15.83 24.38 -4.91
C ILE A 154 15.61 25.55 -5.89
N PHE A 155 14.38 25.79 -6.34
CA PHE A 155 14.10 26.90 -7.25
C PHE A 155 14.29 28.28 -6.62
N LEU A 156 14.06 28.40 -5.31
CA LEU A 156 14.24 29.64 -4.54
C LEU A 156 15.68 29.89 -4.07
N ASN A 157 16.60 28.93 -4.23
CA ASN A 157 17.99 29.07 -3.77
C ASN A 157 18.72 30.18 -4.56
N LYS A 158 19.33 31.17 -3.90
CA LYS A 158 20.00 32.27 -4.60
C LYS A 158 21.41 31.94 -5.08
N ASP A 159 22.06 30.99 -4.41
CA ASP A 159 23.47 30.66 -4.64
C ASP A 159 23.62 29.63 -5.78
N MET A 160 22.54 28.97 -6.20
CA MET A 160 22.53 28.07 -7.36
C MET A 160 22.38 28.81 -8.68
N ASP A 161 23.12 28.37 -9.70
CA ASP A 161 22.95 28.87 -11.07
C ASP A 161 21.67 28.30 -11.74
N LYS A 162 21.32 28.85 -12.91
CA LYS A 162 20.12 28.43 -13.66
C LYS A 162 20.14 26.96 -14.06
N GLY A 163 21.29 26.45 -14.50
CA GLY A 163 21.49 25.04 -14.87
C GLY A 163 21.30 24.11 -13.68
N GLN A 164 21.93 24.41 -12.54
CA GLN A 164 21.77 23.63 -11.30
C GLN A 164 20.30 23.54 -10.86
N LYS A 165 19.60 24.69 -10.82
CA LYS A 165 18.17 24.73 -10.46
C LYS A 165 17.31 23.92 -11.42
N THR A 166 17.53 24.09 -12.73
CA THR A 166 16.78 23.36 -13.75
C THR A 166 17.02 21.86 -13.62
N THR A 167 18.27 21.42 -13.48
CA THR A 167 18.61 20.00 -13.37
C THR A 167 18.05 19.37 -12.09
N ALA A 168 18.36 19.92 -10.92
CA ALA A 168 17.89 19.36 -9.66
C ALA A 168 16.36 19.48 -9.51
N GLY A 169 15.77 20.58 -9.99
CA GLY A 169 14.33 20.78 -10.01
C GLY A 169 13.60 19.75 -10.88
N ILE A 170 14.08 19.48 -12.10
CA ILE A 170 13.48 18.45 -12.98
C ILE A 170 13.61 17.07 -12.35
N ILE A 171 14.80 16.69 -11.87
CA ILE A 171 15.02 15.39 -11.21
C ILE A 171 14.09 15.26 -10.00
N GLY A 172 14.01 16.29 -9.16
CA GLY A 172 13.13 16.31 -7.99
C GLY A 172 11.66 16.15 -8.36
N ILE A 173 11.17 16.86 -9.38
CA ILE A 173 9.77 16.75 -9.84
C ILE A 173 9.47 15.34 -10.38
N VAL A 174 10.35 14.77 -11.19
CA VAL A 174 10.16 13.42 -11.75
C VAL A 174 10.13 12.37 -10.65
N LEU A 175 11.06 12.44 -9.69
CA LEU A 175 11.10 11.54 -8.55
C LEU A 175 9.88 11.71 -7.64
N ALA A 176 9.45 12.94 -7.39
CA ALA A 176 8.25 13.23 -6.61
C ALA A 176 7.00 12.65 -7.29
N ALA A 177 6.83 12.87 -8.59
CA ALA A 177 5.71 12.33 -9.36
C ALA A 177 5.70 10.80 -9.34
N ALA A 178 6.86 10.16 -9.52
CA ALA A 178 6.99 8.70 -9.43
C ALA A 178 6.65 8.19 -8.02
N ALA A 179 7.16 8.84 -6.97
CA ALA A 179 6.91 8.47 -5.58
C ALA A 179 5.42 8.61 -5.19
N VAL A 180 4.76 9.68 -5.67
CA VAL A 180 3.32 9.88 -5.48
C VAL A 180 2.51 8.82 -6.22
N ALA A 181 2.78 8.61 -7.52
CA ALA A 181 2.06 7.63 -8.32
C ALA A 181 2.21 6.20 -7.76
N LEU A 182 3.42 5.83 -7.33
CA LEU A 182 3.67 4.54 -6.68
C LEU A 182 3.15 4.49 -5.23
N GLY A 183 2.90 5.63 -4.60
CA GLY A 183 2.34 5.76 -3.26
C GLY A 183 0.84 5.50 -3.19
N ILE A 184 0.09 5.83 -4.24
CA ILE A 184 -1.37 5.67 -4.30
C ILE A 184 -1.76 4.20 -4.39
N ASP A 185 -2.63 3.71 -3.49
CA ASP A 185 -3.28 2.41 -3.67
C ASP A 185 -4.54 2.55 -4.54
N TYR A 186 -4.44 2.13 -5.79
CA TYR A 186 -5.53 2.20 -6.78
C TYR A 186 -6.56 1.07 -6.61
N ASN A 187 -6.20 -0.02 -5.92
CA ASN A 187 -7.11 -1.12 -5.65
C ASN A 187 -7.02 -1.48 -4.15
N PRO A 188 -7.57 -0.60 -3.29
CA PRO A 188 -7.48 -0.79 -1.85
C PRO A 188 -8.41 -1.92 -1.39
N ALA A 189 -7.81 -2.92 -0.75
CA ALA A 189 -8.54 -3.98 -0.06
C ALA A 189 -9.36 -3.40 1.10
N SER A 190 -10.51 -4.00 1.37
CA SER A 190 -11.35 -3.65 2.52
C SER A 190 -11.88 -4.89 3.22
N VAL A 191 -12.28 -4.71 4.48
CA VAL A 191 -12.94 -5.78 5.24
C VAL A 191 -14.20 -6.26 4.51
N GLU A 192 -15.00 -5.34 3.98
CA GLU A 192 -16.24 -5.68 3.26
C GLU A 192 -15.98 -6.54 2.02
N GLN A 193 -14.90 -6.28 1.27
CA GLN A 193 -14.49 -7.12 0.14
C GLN A 193 -14.12 -8.53 0.60
N TYR A 194 -13.31 -8.66 1.66
CA TYR A 194 -12.89 -9.97 2.17
C TYR A 194 -14.03 -10.73 2.83
N THR A 195 -14.94 -10.03 3.51
CA THR A 195 -16.20 -10.61 4.03
C THR A 195 -17.06 -11.12 2.89
N ALA A 196 -17.20 -10.37 1.79
CA ALA A 196 -17.95 -10.82 0.62
C ALA A 196 -17.36 -12.11 0.04
N ASP A 197 -16.05 -12.12 -0.24
CA ASP A 197 -15.35 -13.31 -0.76
C ASP A 197 -15.50 -14.52 0.19
N GLN A 198 -15.28 -14.33 1.50
CA GLN A 198 -15.42 -15.38 2.52
C GLN A 198 -16.85 -15.91 2.60
N SER A 199 -17.84 -15.00 2.60
CA SER A 199 -19.25 -15.38 2.64
C SER A 199 -19.66 -16.16 1.41
N THR A 200 -19.12 -15.85 0.22
CA THR A 200 -19.35 -16.64 -0.99
C THR A 200 -18.79 -18.05 -0.82
N VAL A 201 -17.55 -18.18 -0.36
CA VAL A 201 -16.91 -19.49 -0.14
C VAL A 201 -17.74 -20.35 0.80
N ILE A 202 -18.15 -19.81 1.95
CA ILE A 202 -18.97 -20.55 2.93
C ILE A 202 -20.32 -20.93 2.34
N GLN A 203 -20.99 -20.04 1.60
CA GLN A 203 -22.29 -20.34 0.98
C GLN A 203 -22.18 -21.37 -0.15
N LEU A 204 -21.05 -21.47 -0.84
CA LEU A 204 -20.82 -22.42 -1.93
C LEU A 204 -20.32 -23.79 -1.46
N LEU A 205 -19.50 -23.84 -0.41
CA LEU A 205 -18.82 -25.06 0.04
C LEU A 205 -19.30 -25.56 1.42
N GLY A 206 -20.03 -24.75 2.17
CA GLY A 206 -20.49 -25.04 3.53
C GLY A 206 -19.42 -24.83 4.62
N GLU A 207 -18.19 -24.46 4.23
CA GLU A 207 -17.11 -24.10 5.15
C GLU A 207 -16.13 -23.13 4.47
N ASP A 208 -15.39 -22.36 5.28
CA ASP A 208 -14.34 -21.43 4.79
C ASP A 208 -13.07 -22.20 4.43
N GLN A 209 -13.11 -22.89 3.29
CA GLN A 209 -11.99 -23.66 2.76
C GLN A 209 -11.73 -23.30 1.31
N VAL A 210 -10.51 -22.84 1.03
CA VAL A 210 -10.06 -22.45 -0.31
C VAL A 210 -8.71 -23.06 -0.62
N VAL A 211 -8.41 -23.09 -1.91
CA VAL A 211 -7.17 -23.68 -2.45
C VAL A 211 -6.38 -22.59 -3.16
N TRP A 212 -5.06 -22.57 -2.97
CA TRP A 212 -4.19 -21.67 -3.72
C TRP A 212 -2.82 -22.30 -3.99
N VAL A 213 -2.08 -21.65 -4.89
CA VAL A 213 -0.68 -21.99 -5.19
C VAL A 213 0.22 -20.82 -4.85
N ASP A 214 1.45 -21.07 -4.41
CA ASP A 214 2.36 -20.02 -3.96
C ASP A 214 2.62 -18.93 -5.02
N GLY A 215 2.68 -19.30 -6.31
CA GLY A 215 2.85 -18.35 -7.43
C GLY A 215 1.59 -17.59 -7.90
N GLY A 216 0.40 -17.97 -7.43
CA GLY A 216 -0.88 -17.37 -7.87
C GLY A 216 -1.24 -16.08 -7.13
N SER A 217 -2.13 -15.26 -7.69
CA SER A 217 -2.66 -14.06 -7.03
C SER A 217 -4.06 -14.24 -6.44
N VAL A 218 -4.75 -15.32 -6.79
CA VAL A 218 -6.13 -15.62 -6.38
C VAL A 218 -6.18 -16.95 -5.65
N TYR A 219 -7.25 -17.15 -4.89
CA TYR A 219 -7.62 -18.45 -4.34
C TYR A 219 -8.88 -18.98 -5.02
N HIS A 220 -9.03 -20.30 -4.96
CA HIS A 220 -9.93 -21.10 -5.76
C HIS A 220 -10.86 -21.92 -4.85
N VAL A 221 -12.05 -22.23 -5.35
CA VAL A 221 -13.03 -23.06 -4.62
C VAL A 221 -12.77 -24.55 -4.79
N CYS A 222 -11.84 -24.93 -5.68
CA CYS A 222 -11.51 -26.32 -5.90
C CYS A 222 -10.04 -26.56 -6.26
N GLU A 223 -9.56 -27.78 -5.98
CA GLU A 223 -8.21 -28.26 -6.28
C GLU A 223 -7.99 -28.72 -7.74
N GLU A 224 -9.06 -29.01 -8.49
CA GLU A 224 -8.99 -29.68 -9.81
C GLU A 224 -9.08 -28.71 -11.00
N VAL A 225 -8.52 -27.51 -10.85
CA VAL A 225 -8.42 -26.51 -11.94
C VAL A 225 -7.07 -26.55 -12.64
N SER A 226 -7.10 -26.40 -13.97
CA SER A 226 -5.89 -26.36 -14.82
C SER A 226 -4.90 -25.27 -14.40
N ASP A 227 -5.39 -24.18 -13.81
CA ASP A 227 -4.60 -23.02 -13.38
C ASP A 227 -3.75 -23.31 -12.12
N ILE A 228 -4.04 -24.41 -11.41
CA ILE A 228 -3.32 -24.89 -10.21
C ILE A 228 -2.41 -26.09 -10.55
N GLN A 229 -2.69 -26.83 -11.63
CA GLN A 229 -2.04 -28.11 -11.94
C GLN A 229 -0.64 -27.98 -12.57
N THR A 230 -0.21 -26.78 -12.98
CA THR A 230 1.06 -26.54 -13.68
C THR A 230 2.22 -26.16 -12.73
N GLY A 231 2.41 -26.93 -11.66
CA GLY A 231 3.74 -27.11 -11.05
C GLY A 231 4.06 -26.35 -9.76
N SER A 232 3.08 -25.99 -8.92
CA SER A 232 3.33 -25.46 -7.57
C SER A 232 2.63 -26.31 -6.50
N ASP A 233 3.20 -26.34 -5.29
CA ASP A 233 2.57 -27.02 -4.15
C ASP A 233 1.23 -26.38 -3.83
N LYS A 234 0.17 -27.21 -3.84
CA LYS A 234 -1.18 -26.78 -3.47
C LYS A 234 -1.24 -26.54 -1.98
N ARG A 235 -1.89 -25.45 -1.59
CA ARG A 235 -2.20 -25.11 -0.20
C ARG A 235 -3.71 -25.09 -0.04
N VAL A 236 -4.18 -25.67 1.05
CA VAL A 236 -5.58 -25.66 1.46
C VAL A 236 -5.66 -24.99 2.82
N GLY A 237 -6.65 -24.14 3.01
CA GLY A 237 -6.84 -23.40 4.25
C GLY A 237 -8.00 -22.42 4.14
N THR A 238 -8.08 -21.49 5.08
CA THR A 238 -9.16 -20.48 5.08
C THR A 238 -8.87 -19.35 4.11
N THR A 239 -9.89 -18.56 3.77
CA THR A 239 -9.71 -17.31 3.01
C THR A 239 -8.71 -16.37 3.70
N ALA A 240 -8.73 -16.27 5.03
CA ALA A 240 -7.77 -15.45 5.77
C ALA A 240 -6.31 -15.96 5.63
N GLU A 241 -6.10 -17.28 5.60
CA GLU A 241 -4.78 -17.88 5.37
C GLU A 241 -4.30 -17.67 3.92
N ALA A 242 -5.22 -17.71 2.95
CA ALA A 242 -4.91 -17.39 1.56
C ALA A 242 -4.47 -15.93 1.41
N ILE A 243 -5.16 -14.98 2.07
CA ILE A 243 -4.76 -13.57 2.10
C ILE A 243 -3.38 -13.41 2.76
N GLU A 244 -3.13 -14.12 3.86
CA GLU A 244 -1.80 -14.13 4.50
C GLU A 244 -0.70 -14.65 3.55
N ALA A 245 -1.01 -15.64 2.73
CA ALA A 245 -0.13 -16.18 1.68
C ALA A 245 0.02 -15.26 0.46
N GLY A 246 -0.53 -14.04 0.51
CA GLY A 246 -0.40 -13.03 -0.52
C GLY A 246 -1.40 -13.14 -1.66
N LYS A 247 -2.46 -13.94 -1.49
CA LYS A 247 -3.60 -13.93 -2.42
C LYS A 247 -4.45 -12.69 -2.15
N SER A 248 -5.12 -12.18 -3.17
CA SER A 248 -5.84 -10.91 -3.07
C SER A 248 -7.35 -11.04 -3.07
N ARG A 249 -7.90 -12.13 -3.61
CA ARG A 249 -9.35 -12.30 -3.82
C ARG A 249 -9.72 -13.72 -4.27
N LEU A 250 -11.02 -14.00 -4.19
CA LEU A 250 -11.64 -15.17 -4.81
C LEU A 250 -11.60 -15.07 -6.34
N THR A 251 -11.39 -16.20 -7.00
CA THR A 251 -11.53 -16.35 -8.45
C THR A 251 -12.95 -16.02 -8.93
N LEU A 252 -13.06 -15.20 -9.98
CA LEU A 252 -14.34 -14.88 -10.64
C LEU A 252 -14.83 -16.02 -11.55
N LYS A 253 -14.14 -17.16 -11.57
CA LYS A 253 -14.50 -18.32 -12.40
C LYS A 253 -15.06 -19.48 -11.57
N PHE A 254 -15.47 -19.23 -10.33
CA PHE A 254 -15.82 -20.28 -9.37
C PHE A 254 -16.85 -21.27 -9.94
N ALA A 255 -17.83 -20.83 -10.75
CA ALA A 255 -18.82 -21.73 -11.34
C ALA A 255 -18.20 -22.76 -12.31
N SER A 256 -17.14 -22.37 -13.02
CA SER A 256 -16.40 -23.30 -13.87
C SER A 256 -15.55 -24.28 -13.06
N GLU A 257 -15.01 -23.85 -11.92
CA GLU A 257 -14.21 -24.70 -11.02
C GLU A 257 -15.09 -25.73 -10.31
N MET A 258 -16.25 -25.30 -9.81
CA MET A 258 -17.25 -26.19 -9.22
C MET A 258 -17.68 -27.27 -10.20
N ARG A 259 -17.92 -26.90 -11.47
CA ARG A 259 -18.23 -27.88 -12.53
C ARG A 259 -17.12 -28.90 -12.73
N ALA A 260 -15.86 -28.45 -12.73
CA ALA A 260 -14.71 -29.33 -12.93
C ALA A 260 -14.62 -30.39 -11.82
N CYS A 261 -15.04 -30.03 -10.60
CA CYS A 261 -14.97 -30.87 -9.41
C CYS A 261 -16.27 -31.61 -9.08
N GLY A 262 -17.25 -31.57 -9.99
CA GLY A 262 -18.54 -32.22 -9.79
C GLY A 262 -19.37 -31.63 -8.64
N LEU A 263 -19.10 -30.40 -8.22
CA LEU A 263 -19.90 -29.69 -7.22
C LEU A 263 -21.15 -29.10 -7.86
N ALA A 264 -22.23 -29.00 -7.08
CA ALA A 264 -23.44 -28.31 -7.50
C ALA A 264 -23.16 -26.84 -7.79
N ILE A 265 -23.85 -26.25 -8.76
CA ILE A 265 -23.65 -24.86 -9.17
C ILE A 265 -24.97 -24.11 -8.94
N PRO A 266 -24.95 -22.95 -8.27
CA PRO A 266 -26.16 -22.17 -8.10
C PRO A 266 -26.68 -21.64 -9.44
N ALA A 267 -28.00 -21.57 -9.58
CA ALA A 267 -28.67 -21.11 -10.79
C ALA A 267 -28.34 -19.64 -11.12
N ASN A 268 -28.10 -18.82 -10.09
CA ASN A 268 -27.71 -17.41 -10.21
C ASN A 268 -26.18 -17.19 -10.15
N ALA A 269 -25.37 -18.20 -10.48
CA ALA A 269 -23.90 -18.10 -10.42
C ALA A 269 -23.32 -16.88 -11.17
N SER A 270 -23.88 -16.53 -12.34
CA SER A 270 -23.43 -15.36 -13.10
C SER A 270 -23.68 -14.05 -12.36
N GLU A 271 -24.81 -13.93 -11.66
CA GLU A 271 -25.14 -12.73 -10.88
C GLU A 271 -24.19 -12.57 -9.68
N ILE A 272 -23.82 -13.69 -9.04
CA ILE A 272 -22.81 -13.71 -7.98
C ILE A 272 -21.43 -13.30 -8.53
N GLU A 273 -21.03 -13.84 -9.69
CA GLU A 273 -19.75 -13.48 -10.35
C GLU A 273 -19.68 -11.97 -10.68
N ASP A 274 -20.77 -11.40 -11.20
CA ASP A 274 -20.84 -9.98 -11.52
C ASP A 274 -20.84 -9.11 -10.25
N ALA A 275 -21.58 -9.52 -9.21
CA ALA A 275 -21.58 -8.83 -7.93
C ALA A 275 -20.19 -8.83 -7.28
N LEU A 276 -19.50 -9.97 -7.29
CA LEU A 276 -18.13 -10.08 -6.78
C LEU A 276 -17.17 -9.23 -7.59
N ARG A 277 -17.29 -9.20 -8.92
CA ARG A 277 -16.46 -8.36 -9.78
C ARG A 277 -16.58 -6.89 -9.38
N ASP A 278 -17.79 -6.42 -9.15
CA ASP A 278 -18.06 -5.04 -8.76
C ASP A 278 -17.53 -4.71 -7.36
N ILE A 279 -17.78 -5.59 -6.37
CA ILE A 279 -17.27 -5.42 -5.00
C ILE A 279 -15.74 -5.38 -5.00
N GLN A 280 -15.10 -6.31 -5.72
CA GLN A 280 -13.65 -6.39 -5.91
C GLN A 280 -13.08 -5.21 -6.72
N ALA A 281 -13.91 -4.54 -7.53
CA ALA A 281 -13.53 -3.33 -8.27
C ALA A 281 -13.68 -2.05 -7.44
N GLY A 282 -14.30 -2.12 -6.25
CA GLY A 282 -14.48 -0.95 -5.40
C GLY A 282 -15.92 -0.47 -5.23
N ASN A 283 -16.89 -1.13 -5.87
CA ASN A 283 -18.28 -0.70 -5.77
C ASN A 283 -18.84 -0.99 -4.36
N THR A 284 -19.49 0.00 -3.77
CA THR A 284 -20.13 -0.08 -2.45
C THR A 284 -21.64 -0.24 -2.52
N ASP A 285 -22.24 -0.02 -3.69
CA ASP A 285 -23.69 -0.09 -3.88
C ASP A 285 -24.14 -1.48 -4.33
N THR A 286 -23.19 -2.34 -4.70
CA THR A 286 -23.45 -3.72 -5.11
C THR A 286 -23.59 -4.63 -3.90
N ARG A 287 -24.75 -5.27 -3.80
CA ARG A 287 -25.02 -6.30 -2.79
C ARG A 287 -24.71 -7.68 -3.36
N LEU A 288 -24.06 -8.53 -2.57
CA LEU A 288 -23.83 -9.92 -2.93
C LEU A 288 -25.16 -10.70 -2.87
N PRO A 289 -25.65 -11.30 -3.98
CA PRO A 289 -26.83 -12.15 -3.95
C PRO A 289 -26.51 -13.49 -3.28
N ALA A 290 -27.48 -14.05 -2.56
CA ALA A 290 -27.35 -15.39 -1.99
C ALA A 290 -27.44 -16.45 -3.11
N PRO A 291 -26.70 -17.59 -3.02
CA PRO A 291 -26.83 -18.68 -3.98
C PRO A 291 -28.23 -19.27 -4.03
N GLU A 292 -28.78 -19.37 -5.24
CA GLU A 292 -30.05 -20.02 -5.51
C GLU A 292 -29.79 -21.43 -6.07
N TRP A 293 -30.24 -22.46 -5.35
CA TRP A 293 -30.04 -23.86 -5.74
C TRP A 293 -31.27 -24.41 -6.45
N ALA A 294 -31.06 -25.15 -7.55
CA ALA A 294 -32.17 -25.75 -8.31
C ALA A 294 -32.91 -26.83 -7.50
N ASP A 295 -32.18 -27.60 -6.69
CA ASP A 295 -32.70 -28.48 -5.65
C ASP A 295 -32.14 -28.02 -4.29
N PRO A 296 -32.97 -27.78 -3.26
CA PRO A 296 -32.49 -27.47 -1.91
C PRO A 296 -31.53 -28.52 -1.32
N ALA A 297 -31.57 -29.76 -1.79
CA ALA A 297 -30.63 -30.82 -1.39
C ALA A 297 -29.21 -30.63 -1.94
N ASP A 298 -29.05 -29.82 -2.99
CA ASP A 298 -27.75 -29.46 -3.57
C ASP A 298 -27.02 -28.37 -2.77
N ALA A 299 -27.72 -27.70 -1.85
CA ALA A 299 -27.12 -26.71 -0.97
C ALA A 299 -26.17 -27.39 0.05
N PRO A 300 -24.97 -26.84 0.30
CA PRO A 300 -24.06 -27.38 1.31
C PRO A 300 -24.72 -27.41 2.70
N ILE A 301 -24.78 -28.59 3.32
CA ILE A 301 -25.39 -28.77 4.65
C ILE A 301 -24.34 -28.42 5.73
N LYS A 302 -24.12 -27.13 5.97
CA LYS A 302 -23.53 -26.50 7.17
C LYS A 302 -23.71 -24.99 7.05
N VAL A 303 -24.63 -24.40 7.82
CA VAL A 303 -24.81 -22.93 7.90
C VAL A 303 -25.08 -22.56 9.37
N GLU A 304 -24.03 -22.54 10.21
CA GLU A 304 -24.08 -21.81 11.48
C GLU A 304 -23.48 -20.40 11.35
N ASP A 305 -22.57 -20.16 10.38
CA ASP A 305 -21.75 -18.93 10.30
C ASP A 305 -21.96 -18.05 9.05
N ALA A 306 -22.87 -18.40 8.11
CA ALA A 306 -23.09 -17.62 6.90
C ALA A 306 -24.47 -16.92 6.88
N VAL A 307 -24.48 -15.64 7.27
CA VAL A 307 -25.56 -14.71 6.93
C VAL A 307 -25.02 -13.74 5.88
N PRO A 308 -25.77 -13.41 4.81
CA PRO A 308 -25.29 -12.58 3.72
C PRO A 308 -24.74 -11.24 4.23
N ALA A 309 -23.57 -10.84 3.71
CA ALA A 309 -23.01 -9.51 3.94
C ALA A 309 -24.03 -8.46 3.48
N THR A 310 -24.57 -7.70 4.45
CA THR A 310 -25.49 -6.58 4.21
C THR A 310 -24.75 -5.30 3.89
#